data_AF-A0A7C3Z813-F1
#
_entry.id   AF-A0A7C3Z813-F1
#
_cell.length_a   1.000
_cell.length_b   1.000
_cell.length_c   1.000
_cell.angle_alpha   90.00
_cell.angle_beta   90.00
_cell.angle_gamma   90.00
#
_symmetry.space_group_name_H-M   'P 1'
#
loop_
_entity.id
_entity.type
_entity.pdbx_description
1 polymer ?
#
loop_
_entity_poly.entity_id
_entity_poly.type
_entity_poly.pdbx_seq_one_letter_code
_entity_poly.pdbx_strand_id
1 'polypeptide(L)'
;MEAGIICFLVSFALLMMGVPIAYGLGAVSVLTGLIYFGPGALELVGRTTFYFLFREALIPLTLFFFMASILAETSIGADVYEAA
;
A
#
# COMPACT_ATOMS: atom_id res chain seq x y z
N MET A 1 19.54 -16.20 -1.00
CA MET A 1 20.17 -15.22 -0.08
C MET A 1 20.56 -13.92 -0.80
N GLU A 2 20.74 -13.93 -2.13
CA GLU A 2 21.20 -12.75 -2.90
C GLU A 2 20.11 -11.69 -3.16
N ALA A 3 18.88 -12.07 -3.47
CA ALA A 3 17.79 -11.11 -3.77
C ALA A 3 17.42 -10.20 -2.57
N GLY A 4 17.56 -10.71 -1.34
CA GLY A 4 17.25 -9.93 -0.14
C GLY A 4 18.18 -8.74 0.08
N ILE A 5 19.46 -8.87 -0.31
CA ILE A 5 20.46 -7.80 -0.19
C ILE A 5 20.15 -6.70 -1.21
N ILE A 6 19.76 -7.07 -2.43
CA ILE A 6 19.37 -6.11 -3.48
C ILE A 6 18.13 -5.33 -3.04
N CYS A 7 17.11 -6.00 -2.52
CA CYS A 7 15.91 -5.33 -1.99
C CYS A 7 16.24 -4.35 -0.87
N PHE A 8 17.13 -4.74 0.05
CA PHE A 8 17.56 -3.89 1.16
C PHE A 8 18.31 -2.65 0.66
N LEU A 9 19.31 -2.81 -0.22
CA LEU A 9 20.12 -1.70 -0.72
C LEU A 9 19.29 -0.69 -1.52
N VAL A 10 18.40 -1.16 -2.39
CA VAL A 10 17.55 -0.29 -3.21
C VAL A 10 16.51 0.43 -2.33
N SER A 11 15.93 -0.26 -1.35
CA SER A 11 14.98 0.36 -0.40
C SER A 11 15.66 1.41 0.47
N PHE A 12 16.89 1.13 0.94
CA PHE A 12 17.69 2.06 1.74
C PHE A 12 18.06 3.33 0.95
N ALA A 13 18.47 3.17 -0.32
CA ALA A 13 18.77 4.31 -1.19
C ALA A 13 17.53 5.18 -1.48
N LEU A 14 16.35 4.57 -1.69
CA LEU A 14 15.10 5.29 -1.92
C LEU A 14 14.61 6.04 -0.68
N LEU A 15 14.85 5.49 0.51
CA LEU A 15 14.53 6.13 1.78
C LEU A 15 15.39 7.39 2.01
N MET A 16 16.67 7.34 1.62
CA MET A 16 17.58 8.50 1.68
C MET A 16 17.16 9.65 0.74
N MET A 17 16.46 9.35 -0.37
CA MET A 17 15.92 10.36 -1.29
C MET A 17 14.60 11.01 -0.79
N GLY A 18 14.08 10.60 0.37
CA GLY A 18 12.81 11.12 0.88
C GLY A 18 11.60 10.75 0.02
N VAL A 19 11.74 9.76 -0.86
CA VAL A 19 10.66 9.29 -1.73
C VAL A 19 9.63 8.58 -0.85
N PRO A 20 8.31 8.80 -1.08
CA PRO A 20 7.29 8.07 -0.35
C PRO A 20 7.51 6.55 -0.49
N ILE A 21 7.45 5.85 0.64
CA ILE A 21 7.80 4.43 0.76
C ILE A 21 7.07 3.56 -0.29
N ALA A 22 5.86 3.93 -0.66
CA ALA A 22 5.07 3.28 -1.70
C ALA A 22 5.78 3.21 -3.06
N TYR A 23 6.40 4.30 -3.52
CA TYR A 23 7.16 4.31 -4.77
C TYR A 23 8.48 3.56 -4.63
N GLY A 24 9.08 3.64 -3.44
CA GLY A 24 10.30 2.90 -3.10
C GLY A 24 10.12 1.39 -3.28
N LEU A 25 9.10 0.84 -2.62
CA LEU A 25 8.76 -0.58 -2.68
C LEU A 25 8.32 -1.03 -4.08
N GLY A 26 7.58 -0.19 -4.80
CA GLY A 26 7.18 -0.46 -6.19
C GLY A 26 8.38 -0.60 -7.13
N ALA A 27 9.33 0.34 -7.06
CA ALA A 27 10.53 0.31 -7.89
C ALA A 27 11.43 -0.89 -7.58
N VAL A 28 11.62 -1.22 -6.29
CA VAL A 28 12.39 -2.40 -5.85
C VAL A 28 11.77 -3.69 -6.37
N SER A 29 10.43 -3.81 -6.29
CA SER A 29 9.68 -4.96 -6.78
C SER A 29 9.86 -5.15 -8.28
N VAL A 30 9.75 -4.08 -9.07
CA VAL A 30 9.93 -4.13 -10.53
C VAL A 30 11.37 -4.48 -10.90
N LEU A 31 12.37 -3.83 -10.27
CA LEU A 31 13.78 -4.08 -10.53
C LEU A 31 14.18 -5.52 -10.20
N THR A 32 13.78 -6.02 -9.03
CA THR A 32 14.10 -7.38 -8.60
C THR A 32 13.35 -8.41 -9.46
N GLY A 33 12.09 -8.11 -9.79
CA GLY A 33 11.29 -8.92 -10.71
C GLY A 33 11.95 -9.05 -12.09
N LEU A 34 12.42 -7.93 -12.65
CA LEU A 34 13.06 -7.92 -13.97
C LEU A 34 14.40 -8.65 -13.98
N ILE A 35 15.23 -8.48 -12.93
CA ILE A 35 16.56 -9.11 -12.84
C ILE A 35 16.45 -10.63 -12.69
N TYR A 36 15.52 -11.13 -11.86
CA TYR A 36 15.45 -12.56 -11.54
C TYR A 36 14.46 -13.35 -12.38
N PHE A 37 13.35 -12.75 -12.80
CA PHE A 37 12.25 -13.45 -13.47
C PHE A 37 12.04 -12.98 -14.92
N GLY A 38 12.80 -11.96 -15.36
CA GLY A 38 12.73 -11.45 -16.74
C GLY A 38 11.47 -10.61 -17.02
N PRO A 39 11.21 -10.27 -18.30
CA PRO A 39 10.17 -9.32 -18.69
C PRO A 39 8.73 -9.82 -18.42
N GLY A 40 8.51 -11.13 -18.34
CA GLY A 40 7.20 -11.69 -17.98
C GLY A 40 6.76 -11.36 -16.54
N ALA A 41 7.71 -11.02 -15.66
CA ALA A 41 7.41 -10.62 -14.30
C ALA A 41 6.67 -9.28 -14.21
N LEU A 42 6.83 -8.38 -15.20
CA LEU A 42 6.15 -7.09 -15.22
C LEU A 42 4.63 -7.25 -15.38
N GLU A 43 4.18 -8.22 -16.17
CA GLU A 43 2.76 -8.51 -16.31
C GLU A 43 2.17 -8.97 -14.97
N LEU A 44 2.90 -9.83 -14.24
CA LEU A 44 2.48 -10.32 -12.93
C LEU A 44 2.40 -9.17 -11.91
N VAL A 45 3.45 -8.33 -11.84
CA VAL A 45 3.48 -7.16 -10.95
C VAL A 45 2.32 -6.21 -11.24
N GLY A 46 2.05 -5.93 -12.51
CA GLY A 46 0.92 -5.09 -12.93
C GLY A 46 -0.43 -5.68 -12.54
N ARG A 47 -0.67 -6.96 -12.86
CA ARG A 47 -1.93 -7.66 -12.53
C ARG A 47 -2.17 -7.74 -11.04
N THR A 48 -1.16 -8.07 -10.24
CA THR A 48 -1.30 -8.16 -8.78
C THR A 48 -1.61 -6.80 -8.16
N THR A 49 -0.97 -5.73 -8.64
CA THR A 49 -1.21 -4.36 -8.15
C THR A 49 -2.64 -3.90 -8.46
N PHE A 50 -3.10 -4.13 -9.69
CA PHE A 50 -4.49 -3.82 -10.07
C PHE A 50 -5.50 -4.67 -9.30
N TYR A 51 -5.25 -5.98 -9.16
CA TYR A 51 -6.12 -6.87 -8.40
C TYR A 51 -6.26 -6.47 -6.93
N PHE A 52 -5.17 -5.97 -6.32
CA PHE A 52 -5.22 -5.44 -4.96
C PHE A 52 -6.08 -4.17 -4.85
N LEU A 53 -5.96 -3.25 -5.82
CA LEU A 53 -6.73 -2.00 -5.84
C LEU A 53 -8.23 -2.23 -6.03
N PHE A 54 -8.60 -3.28 -6.76
CA PHE A 54 -10.00 -3.67 -6.96
C PHE A 54 -10.47 -4.77 -6.02
N ARG A 55 -9.72 -5.04 -4.95
CA ARG A 55 -10.11 -6.03 -3.97
C ARG A 55 -11.33 -5.52 -3.21
N GLU A 56 -12.34 -6.37 -3.06
CA GLU A 56 -13.56 -6.06 -2.31
C GLU A 56 -13.28 -5.59 -0.87
N ALA A 57 -12.11 -5.92 -0.31
CA ALA A 57 -11.65 -5.46 0.99
C ALA A 57 -11.45 -3.93 1.11
N LEU A 58 -11.24 -3.21 0.02
CA LEU A 58 -11.05 -1.74 0.05
C LEU A 58 -12.38 -0.96 0.11
N ILE A 59 -13.48 -1.60 -0.30
CA ILE A 59 -14.83 -0.99 -0.25
C ILE A 59 -15.24 -0.76 1.23
N PRO A 60 -15.18 -1.76 2.12
CA PRO A 60 -15.40 -1.55 3.55
C PRO A 60 -14.44 -0.56 4.18
N LEU A 61 -13.16 -0.58 3.80
CA LEU A 61 -12.15 0.33 4.37
C LEU A 61 -12.54 1.80 4.14
N THR A 62 -12.96 2.13 2.92
CA THR A 62 -13.42 3.47 2.57
C THR A 62 -14.66 3.86 3.37
N LEU A 63 -15.61 2.94 3.55
CA LEU A 63 -16.82 3.18 4.33
C LEU A 63 -16.53 3.35 5.84
N PHE A 64 -15.60 2.56 6.40
CA PHE A 64 -15.14 2.74 7.77
C PHE A 64 -14.44 4.09 7.97
N PHE A 65 -13.59 4.49 7.01
CA PHE A 65 -12.92 5.78 7.07
C PHE A 65 -13.92 6.94 6.95
N PHE A 66 -14.93 6.79 6.09
CA PHE A 66 -16.02 7.76 5.96
C PHE A 66 -16.84 7.87 7.25
N MET A 67 -17.22 6.74 7.84
CA MET A 67 -17.89 6.68 9.15
C MET A 67 -17.04 7.34 10.25
N ALA A 68 -15.74 7.07 10.29
CA ALA A 68 -14.83 7.70 11.24
C ALA A 68 -14.76 9.23 11.05
N SER A 69 -14.76 9.72 9.80
CA SER A 69 -14.77 11.16 9.52
C SER A 69 -16.08 11.83 9.96
N ILE A 70 -17.24 11.21 9.73
CA ILE A 70 -18.52 11.71 10.24
C ILE A 70 -18.51 11.75 11.76
N LEU A 71 -18.02 10.69 12.41
CA LEU A 71 -17.94 10.63 13.87
C LEU A 71 -17.00 11.68 14.46
N ALA A 72 -15.90 12.00 13.77
CA ALA A 72 -14.93 13.00 14.20
C ALA A 72 -15.44 14.45 14.04
N GLU A 73 -16.20 14.72 12.98
CA GLU A 73 -16.71 16.06 12.66
C GLU A 73 -18.07 16.37 13.30
N THR A 74 -18.77 15.36 13.81
CA THR A 74 -20.11 15.52 14.42
C THR A 74 -20.14 15.14 15.89
N SER A 75 -21.09 15.67 16.66
CA SER A 75 -21.31 15.30 18.06
C SER A 75 -21.97 13.93 18.24
N ILE A 76 -22.31 13.23 17.15
CA ILE A 76 -23.08 11.97 17.18
C ILE A 76 -22.40 10.93 18.08
N GLY A 77 -21.06 10.90 18.14
CA GLY A 77 -20.34 9.99 19.02
C GLY A 77 -20.53 10.27 20.50
N ALA A 78 -20.62 11.55 20.89
CA ALA A 78 -20.92 11.96 22.25
C ALA A 78 -22.39 11.70 22.58
N ASP A 79 -23.29 12.01 21.66
CA ASP A 79 -24.73 11.82 21.81
C ASP A 79 -25.09 10.32 22.00
N VAL A 80 -24.38 9.42 21.31
CA VAL A 80 -24.53 7.96 21.49
C VAL A 80 -23.94 7.47 22.81
N TYR A 81 -22.84 8.05 23.29
CA TYR A 81 -22.24 7.66 24.58
C TYR A 81 -23.08 8.12 25.77
N GLU A 82 -23.76 9.27 25.64
CA GLU A 82 -24.63 9.81 26.69
C GLU A 82 -26.02 9.13 26.70
N ALA A 83 -26.45 8.58 25.56
CA ALA A 83 -27.70 7.81 25.45
C ALA A 83 -27.56 6.31 25.80
N ALA A 84 -26.33 5.79 25.96
CA ALA A 84 -26.02 4.40 26.29
C ALA A 84 -25.80 4.20 27.79
#